data_AF-A0A6M2D8T1-F1
#
_entry.id   AF-A0A6M2D8T1-F1
#
_cell.length_a   1.000
_cell.length_b   1.000
_cell.length_c   1.000
_cell.angle_alpha   90.00
_cell.angle_beta   90.00
_cell.angle_gamma   90.00
#
_symmetry.space_group_name_H-M   'P 1'
#
loop_
_entity.id
_entity.type
_entity.pdbx_description
1 polymer ?
#
loop_
_entity_poly.entity_id
_entity_poly.type
_entity_poly.pdbx_seq_one_letter_code
_entity_poly.pdbx_strand_id
1 'polypeptide(L)'
;SKDNSLTLLHYIVRVYISKFQEDVSQEKAKFPLPEPTDMERAGLVNFDDIRADLKKLDAQIKSCETKVQKVLENSDVEHQEPFREQMTTFLQKAHQEQKEQEENLEETRLKFLETKDYFLLQPKSKNESEWPKELFTPWVPFCNDFKNIWKKEVQRKIKLDLEAARRKVKDLQEAKKSSVMSEVVKVRTSRPSGLKAKMTKRMQQLGQSFPSPGAP
;
A
#
# COMPACT_ATOMS: atom_id res chain seq x y z
N SER A 1 19.69 -15.96 -12.34
CA SER A 1 20.48 -15.82 -11.10
C SER A 1 21.66 -16.77 -11.17
N LYS A 2 22.87 -16.37 -10.78
CA LYS A 2 24.06 -17.26 -10.76
C LYS A 2 24.10 -18.19 -9.54
N ASP A 3 23.29 -17.88 -8.53
CA ASP A 3 22.98 -18.75 -7.41
C ASP A 3 21.46 -19.03 -7.43
N ASN A 4 21.05 -20.29 -7.30
CA ASN A 4 19.68 -20.76 -7.54
C ASN A 4 18.69 -20.35 -6.42
N SER A 5 19.08 -19.37 -5.60
CA SER A 5 18.35 -18.86 -4.44
C SER A 5 17.31 -17.79 -4.76
N LEU A 6 17.30 -17.23 -5.99
CA LEU A 6 16.43 -16.10 -6.35
C LEU A 6 15.89 -16.19 -7.78
N THR A 7 14.56 -16.17 -7.93
CA THR A 7 13.91 -16.15 -9.26
C THR A 7 13.86 -14.73 -9.85
N LEU A 8 13.57 -14.62 -11.15
CA LEU A 8 13.39 -13.31 -11.79
C LEU A 8 12.27 -12.49 -11.14
N LEU A 9 11.16 -13.12 -10.75
CA LEU A 9 10.04 -12.46 -10.09
C LEU A 9 10.45 -11.87 -8.73
N HIS A 10 11.24 -12.60 -7.94
CA HIS A 10 11.81 -12.08 -6.70
C HIS A 10 12.69 -10.85 -6.94
N TYR A 11 13.50 -10.87 -8.01
CA TYR A 11 14.33 -9.72 -8.38
C TYR A 11 13.47 -8.50 -8.75
N ILE A 12 12.46 -8.69 -9.61
CA ILE A 12 11.54 -7.62 -10.03
C ILE A 12 10.86 -6.98 -8.83
N VAL A 13 10.28 -7.79 -7.94
CA VAL A 13 9.60 -7.32 -6.72
C VAL A 13 10.56 -6.52 -5.83
N ARG A 14 11.78 -7.03 -5.64
CA ARG A 14 12.81 -6.36 -4.83
C ARG A 14 13.20 -5.01 -5.43
N VAL A 15 13.43 -4.95 -6.75
CA VAL A 15 13.75 -3.69 -7.43
C VAL A 15 12.59 -2.71 -7.33
N TYR A 16 11.35 -3.18 -7.52
CA TYR A 16 10.16 -2.34 -7.38
C TYR A 16 10.10 -1.70 -5.99
N ILE A 17 10.20 -2.50 -4.92
CA ILE A 17 10.18 -2.00 -3.54
C ILE A 17 11.35 -1.04 -3.29
N SER A 18 12.54 -1.31 -3.83
CA SER A 18 13.68 -0.42 -3.65
C SER A 18 13.49 0.94 -4.34
N LYS A 19 12.82 0.98 -5.49
CA LYS A 19 12.67 2.19 -6.30
C LYS A 19 11.42 3.01 -5.95
N PHE A 20 10.31 2.35 -5.64
CA PHE A 20 9.00 2.99 -5.52
C PHE A 20 8.43 3.00 -4.10
N GLN A 21 9.09 2.36 -3.14
CA GLN A 21 8.67 2.37 -1.74
C GLN A 21 9.78 2.99 -0.88
N GLU A 22 9.71 4.31 -0.69
CA GLU A 22 10.69 5.06 0.12
C GLU A 22 10.59 4.73 1.61
N ASP A 23 9.36 4.69 2.15
CA ASP A 23 9.07 4.32 3.54
C ASP A 23 8.30 3.01 3.57
N VAL A 24 9.01 1.92 3.87
CA VAL A 24 8.44 0.57 3.88
C VAL A 24 7.94 0.23 5.27
N SER A 25 7.30 1.18 5.96
CA SER A 25 6.52 0.88 7.15
C SER A 25 5.34 -0.03 6.78
N GLN A 26 4.99 -0.99 7.66
CA GLN A 26 3.95 -2.00 7.37
C GLN A 26 2.59 -1.39 7.00
N GLU A 27 2.32 -0.16 7.46
CA GLU A 27 1.09 0.60 7.15
C GLU A 27 1.15 1.38 5.81
N LYS A 28 2.35 1.65 5.28
CA LYS A 28 2.56 2.50 4.10
C LYS A 28 2.87 1.72 2.82
N ALA A 29 3.32 0.47 2.95
CA ALA A 29 3.65 -0.37 1.80
C ALA A 29 2.39 -0.79 1.01
N LYS A 30 2.06 -0.04 -0.04
CA LYS A 30 0.92 -0.33 -0.91
C LYS A 30 1.23 -1.42 -1.93
N PHE A 31 0.42 -2.47 -1.95
CA PHE A 31 0.51 -3.53 -2.95
C PHE A 31 0.18 -2.97 -4.35
N PRO A 32 1.04 -3.20 -5.37
CA PRO A 32 0.90 -2.51 -6.65
C PRO A 32 0.08 -3.23 -7.72
N LEU A 33 -0.39 -4.46 -7.44
CA LEU A 33 -1.17 -5.26 -8.38
C LEU A 33 -2.61 -5.45 -7.88
N PRO A 34 -3.55 -5.84 -8.75
CA PRO A 34 -4.87 -6.28 -8.32
C PRO A 34 -4.80 -7.47 -7.36
N GLU A 35 -5.81 -7.60 -6.51
CA GLU A 35 -5.91 -8.77 -5.64
C GLU A 35 -6.16 -10.04 -6.47
N PRO A 36 -5.57 -11.19 -6.09
CA PRO A 36 -5.81 -12.45 -6.81
C PRO A 36 -7.31 -12.79 -6.90
N THR A 37 -8.07 -12.50 -5.84
CA THR A 37 -9.53 -12.69 -5.80
C THR A 37 -10.28 -11.78 -6.77
N ASP A 38 -9.74 -10.60 -7.07
CA ASP A 38 -10.35 -9.71 -8.08
C ASP A 38 -10.14 -10.27 -9.48
N MET A 39 -8.95 -10.83 -9.76
CA MET A 39 -8.66 -11.51 -11.02
C MET A 39 -9.52 -12.76 -11.20
N GLU A 40 -9.72 -13.54 -10.14
CA GLU A 40 -10.61 -14.70 -10.15
C GLU A 40 -12.04 -14.28 -10.51
N ARG A 41 -12.59 -13.27 -9.83
CA ARG A 41 -13.94 -12.76 -10.12
C ARG A 41 -14.07 -12.20 -11.53
N ALA A 42 -13.07 -11.45 -11.99
CA ALA A 42 -13.05 -10.93 -13.35
C ALA A 42 -13.05 -12.06 -14.40
N GLY A 43 -12.38 -13.17 -14.11
CA GLY A 43 -12.39 -14.37 -14.96
C GLY A 43 -13.72 -15.14 -14.99
N LEU A 44 -14.62 -14.90 -14.04
CA LEU A 44 -15.96 -15.51 -14.01
C LEU A 44 -17.02 -14.68 -14.73
N VAL A 45 -16.67 -13.48 -15.21
CA VAL A 45 -17.61 -12.60 -15.91
C VAL A 45 -18.00 -13.22 -17.25
N ASN A 46 -19.32 -13.35 -17.47
CA ASN A 46 -19.92 -13.69 -18.74
C ASN A 46 -20.84 -12.53 -19.17
N PHE A 47 -20.44 -11.79 -20.20
CA PHE A 47 -21.19 -10.63 -20.68
C PHE A 47 -22.55 -10.99 -21.29
N ASP A 48 -22.67 -12.17 -21.91
CA ASP A 48 -23.93 -12.61 -22.51
C ASP A 48 -24.96 -13.00 -21.45
N ASP A 49 -24.52 -13.67 -20.38
CA ASP A 49 -25.39 -14.02 -19.25
C ASP A 49 -25.91 -12.76 -18.57
N ILE A 50 -25.03 -11.79 -18.27
CA ILE A 50 -25.42 -10.51 -17.66
C ILE A 50 -26.39 -9.75 -18.59
N ARG A 51 -26.13 -9.74 -19.91
CA ARG A 51 -27.03 -9.13 -20.90
C ARG A 51 -28.41 -9.81 -20.91
N ALA A 52 -28.45 -11.14 -20.80
CA ALA A 52 -29.70 -11.90 -20.74
C ALA A 52 -30.49 -11.59 -19.46
N ASP A 53 -29.81 -11.51 -18.32
CA ASP A 53 -30.40 -11.15 -17.03
C ASP A 53 -30.95 -9.71 -17.04
N LEU A 54 -30.23 -8.75 -17.63
CA LEU A 54 -30.72 -7.38 -17.80
C LEU A 54 -31.95 -7.32 -18.69
N LYS A 55 -31.97 -8.04 -19.82
CA LYS A 55 -33.17 -8.11 -20.69
C LYS A 55 -34.37 -8.71 -19.96
N LYS A 56 -34.14 -9.71 -19.11
CA LYS A 56 -35.18 -10.31 -18.29
C LYS A 56 -35.70 -9.31 -17.25
N LEU A 57 -34.82 -8.53 -16.63
CA LEU A 57 -35.19 -7.48 -15.67
C LEU A 57 -36.04 -6.39 -16.34
N ASP A 58 -35.65 -5.89 -17.51
CA ASP A 58 -36.45 -4.93 -18.30
C ASP A 58 -37.86 -5.48 -18.62
N ALA A 59 -37.96 -6.74 -19.04
CA ALA A 59 -39.25 -7.37 -19.28
C ALA A 59 -40.11 -7.49 -18.01
N GLN A 60 -39.50 -7.73 -16.85
CA GLN A 60 -40.19 -7.74 -15.56
C GLN A 60 -40.68 -6.34 -15.16
N ILE A 61 -39.88 -5.30 -15.40
CA ILE A 61 -40.26 -3.90 -15.14
C ILE A 61 -41.47 -3.53 -16.01
N LYS A 62 -41.44 -3.82 -17.31
CA LYS A 62 -42.57 -3.58 -18.24
C LYS A 62 -43.84 -4.34 -17.84
N SER A 63 -43.67 -5.58 -17.36
CA SER A 63 -44.79 -6.37 -16.82
C SER A 63 -45.38 -5.74 -15.56
N CYS A 64 -44.52 -5.21 -14.68
CA CYS A 64 -44.94 -4.48 -13.47
C CYS A 64 -45.71 -3.21 -13.86
N GLU A 65 -45.19 -2.40 -14.77
CA GLU A 65 -45.83 -1.20 -15.28
C GLU A 65 -47.24 -1.49 -15.85
N THR A 66 -47.37 -2.54 -16.66
CA THR A 66 -48.68 -2.96 -17.19
C THR A 66 -49.67 -3.32 -16.07
N LYS A 67 -49.20 -3.95 -14.99
CA LYS A 67 -50.05 -4.29 -13.83
C LYS A 67 -50.44 -3.06 -13.04
N VAL A 68 -49.51 -2.12 -12.82
CA VAL A 68 -49.78 -0.83 -12.18
C VAL A 68 -50.84 -0.08 -12.96
N GLN A 69 -50.69 0.02 -14.28
CA GLN A 69 -51.66 0.68 -15.14
C GLN A 69 -53.06 0.06 -15.02
N LYS A 70 -53.16 -1.27 -15.02
CA LYS A 70 -54.44 -1.96 -14.80
C LYS A 70 -55.06 -1.65 -13.43
N VAL A 71 -54.26 -1.59 -12.36
CA VAL A 71 -54.78 -1.24 -11.03
C VAL A 71 -55.35 0.18 -11.05
N LEU A 72 -54.65 1.13 -11.67
CA LEU A 72 -55.10 2.52 -11.77
C LEU A 72 -56.39 2.65 -12.61
N GLU A 73 -56.49 1.94 -13.73
CA GLU A 73 -57.66 1.96 -14.61
C GLU A 73 -58.92 1.38 -13.97
N ASN A 74 -58.77 0.40 -13.07
CA ASN A 74 -59.88 -0.29 -12.41
C ASN A 74 -60.21 0.26 -11.02
N SER A 75 -59.56 1.34 -10.58
CA SER A 75 -59.76 1.94 -9.25
C SER A 75 -60.35 3.34 -9.36
N ASP A 76 -61.30 3.67 -8.48
CA ASP A 76 -61.82 5.04 -8.36
C ASP A 76 -60.71 6.03 -7.99
N VAL A 77 -60.77 7.23 -8.56
CA VAL A 77 -59.75 8.27 -8.40
C VAL A 77 -59.47 8.60 -6.92
N GLU A 78 -60.49 8.55 -6.07
CA GLU A 78 -60.39 8.81 -4.62
C GLU A 78 -59.56 7.75 -3.88
N HIS A 79 -59.39 6.55 -4.46
CA HIS A 79 -58.69 5.40 -3.85
C HIS A 79 -57.33 5.08 -4.52
N GLN A 80 -56.91 5.87 -5.51
CA GLN A 80 -55.66 5.59 -6.25
C GLN A 80 -54.40 5.95 -5.47
N GLU A 81 -54.50 6.91 -4.54
CA GLU A 81 -53.37 7.30 -3.71
C GLU A 81 -53.36 6.54 -2.38
N PRO A 82 -52.18 6.18 -1.86
CA PRO A 82 -50.82 6.56 -2.30
C PRO A 82 -50.20 5.62 -3.35
N PHE A 83 -50.96 4.64 -3.84
CA PHE A 83 -50.43 3.59 -4.72
C PHE A 83 -49.83 4.16 -6.01
N ARG A 84 -50.52 5.14 -6.64
CA ARG A 84 -50.03 5.78 -7.88
C ARG A 84 -48.70 6.47 -7.65
N GLU A 85 -48.58 7.30 -6.62
CA GLU A 85 -47.34 8.02 -6.31
C GLU A 85 -46.18 7.06 -6.05
N GLN A 86 -46.39 6.06 -5.19
CA GLN A 86 -45.36 5.09 -4.83
C GLN A 86 -44.90 4.27 -6.03
N MET A 87 -45.85 3.77 -6.84
CA MET A 87 -45.51 2.97 -8.01
C MET A 87 -44.87 3.80 -9.12
N THR A 88 -45.27 5.05 -9.30
CA THR A 88 -44.62 5.97 -10.25
C THR A 88 -43.16 6.18 -9.86
N THR A 89 -42.89 6.48 -8.58
CA THR A 89 -41.53 6.68 -8.07
C THR A 89 -40.69 5.41 -8.22
N PHE A 90 -41.27 4.25 -7.88
CA PHE A 90 -40.60 2.96 -8.03
C PHE A 90 -40.24 2.67 -9.50
N LEU A 91 -41.19 2.80 -10.43
CA LEU A 91 -40.97 2.50 -11.85
C LEU A 91 -39.96 3.45 -12.48
N GLN A 92 -40.01 4.74 -12.16
CA GLN A 92 -39.02 5.72 -12.62
C GLN A 92 -37.61 5.32 -12.18
N LYS A 93 -37.44 4.97 -10.89
CA LYS A 93 -36.16 4.51 -10.36
C LYS A 93 -35.70 3.21 -11.03
N ALA A 94 -36.60 2.24 -11.18
CA ALA A 94 -36.29 0.95 -11.80
C ALA A 94 -35.81 1.11 -13.25
N HIS A 95 -36.47 1.95 -14.05
CA HIS A 95 -36.03 2.23 -15.42
C HIS A 95 -34.69 2.96 -15.48
N GLN A 96 -34.45 3.89 -14.56
CA GLN A 96 -33.17 4.60 -14.50
C GLN A 96 -32.02 3.65 -14.15
N GLU A 97 -32.19 2.81 -13.13
CA GLU A 97 -31.20 1.81 -12.73
C GLU A 97 -30.98 0.76 -13.83
N GLN A 98 -32.05 0.28 -14.48
CA GLN A 98 -31.96 -0.64 -15.62
C GLN A 98 -31.09 -0.07 -16.73
N LYS A 99 -31.34 1.18 -17.13
CA LYS A 99 -30.57 1.86 -18.17
C LYS A 99 -29.11 2.03 -17.77
N GLU A 100 -28.85 2.44 -16.53
CA GLU A 100 -27.50 2.60 -16.00
C GLU A 100 -26.72 1.26 -16.03
N GLN A 101 -27.36 0.14 -15.67
CA GLN A 101 -26.71 -1.17 -15.73
C GLN A 101 -26.43 -1.63 -17.16
N GLU A 102 -27.31 -1.33 -18.11
CA GLU A 102 -27.06 -1.61 -19.54
C GLU A 102 -25.88 -0.81 -20.10
N GLU A 103 -25.77 0.48 -19.74
CA GLU A 103 -24.64 1.34 -20.11
C GLU A 103 -23.33 0.83 -19.47
N ASN A 104 -23.35 0.52 -18.17
CA ASN A 104 -22.21 -0.02 -17.45
C ASN A 104 -21.72 -1.36 -18.04
N LEU A 105 -22.65 -2.24 -18.44
CA LEU A 105 -22.31 -3.52 -19.08
C LEU A 105 -21.54 -3.28 -20.37
N GLU A 106 -22.03 -2.41 -21.25
CA GLU A 106 -21.40 -2.17 -22.55
C GLU A 106 -20.06 -1.44 -22.40
N GLU A 107 -19.97 -0.43 -21.53
CA GLU A 107 -18.71 0.25 -21.24
C GLU A 107 -17.65 -0.74 -20.69
N THR A 108 -18.04 -1.61 -19.76
CA THR A 108 -17.15 -2.61 -19.19
C THR A 108 -16.70 -3.62 -20.24
N ARG A 109 -17.60 -4.05 -21.13
CA ARG A 109 -17.28 -4.95 -22.24
C ARG A 109 -16.27 -4.32 -23.20
N LEU A 110 -16.44 -3.04 -23.55
CA LEU A 110 -15.50 -2.32 -24.42
C LEU A 110 -14.11 -2.20 -23.79
N LYS A 111 -14.03 -1.80 -22.50
CA LYS A 111 -12.76 -1.76 -21.77
C LYS A 111 -12.08 -3.13 -21.68
N PHE A 112 -12.87 -4.19 -21.54
CA PHE A 112 -12.34 -5.55 -21.57
C PHE A 112 -11.71 -5.89 -22.94
N LEU A 113 -12.37 -5.53 -24.04
CA LEU A 113 -11.82 -5.74 -25.38
C LEU A 113 -10.54 -4.94 -25.63
N GLU A 114 -10.50 -3.68 -25.21
CA GLU A 114 -9.27 -2.87 -25.25
C GLU A 114 -8.14 -3.51 -24.43
N THR A 115 -8.46 -4.03 -23.24
CA THR A 115 -7.49 -4.72 -22.38
C THR A 115 -6.98 -6.00 -23.02
N LYS A 116 -7.88 -6.80 -23.61
CA LYS A 116 -7.55 -8.02 -24.36
C LYS A 116 -6.56 -7.71 -25.49
N ASP A 117 -6.82 -6.64 -26.25
CA ASP A 117 -5.98 -6.21 -27.37
C ASP A 117 -4.64 -5.64 -26.89
N TYR A 118 -4.62 -4.86 -25.80
CA TYR A 118 -3.40 -4.34 -25.20
C TYR A 118 -2.43 -5.46 -24.76
N PHE A 119 -2.97 -6.52 -24.16
CA PHE A 119 -2.18 -7.70 -23.79
C PHE A 119 -1.97 -8.70 -24.93
N LEU A 120 -2.41 -8.35 -26.15
CA LEU A 120 -2.28 -9.15 -27.35
C LEU A 120 -2.85 -10.57 -27.17
N LEU A 121 -3.87 -10.73 -26.33
CA LEU A 121 -4.50 -12.02 -26.12
C LEU A 121 -5.15 -12.45 -27.43
N GLN A 122 -4.74 -13.62 -27.90
CA GLN A 122 -5.35 -14.34 -29.01
C GLN A 122 -6.25 -15.43 -28.40
N PRO A 123 -7.57 -15.20 -28.28
CA PRO A 123 -8.45 -16.15 -27.64
C PRO A 123 -8.47 -17.47 -28.40
N LYS A 124 -8.45 -18.58 -27.67
CA LYS A 124 -8.56 -19.93 -28.22
C LYS A 124 -10.00 -20.22 -28.60
N SER A 125 -10.93 -19.77 -27.78
CA SER A 125 -12.36 -19.89 -28.03
C SER A 125 -12.83 -18.82 -29.01
N LYS A 126 -13.73 -19.22 -29.93
CA LYS A 126 -14.51 -18.25 -30.73
C LYS A 126 -15.68 -17.65 -29.96
N ASN A 127 -16.00 -18.21 -28.79
CA ASN A 127 -17.04 -17.68 -27.91
C ASN A 127 -16.47 -16.55 -27.04
N GLU A 128 -16.95 -15.32 -27.25
CA GLU A 128 -16.50 -14.13 -26.51
C GLU A 128 -16.69 -14.27 -25.00
N SER A 129 -17.70 -15.04 -24.58
CA SER A 129 -18.04 -15.25 -23.18
C SER A 129 -16.99 -16.06 -22.41
N GLU A 130 -16.10 -16.78 -23.09
CA GLU A 130 -14.97 -17.48 -22.46
C GLU A 130 -13.71 -16.59 -22.36
N TRP A 131 -13.66 -15.46 -23.07
CA TRP A 131 -12.45 -14.65 -23.16
C TRP A 131 -12.01 -14.04 -21.83
N PRO A 132 -12.92 -13.57 -20.93
CA PRO A 132 -12.51 -13.09 -19.61
C PRO A 132 -11.75 -14.17 -18.83
N LYS A 133 -12.27 -15.40 -18.81
CA LYS A 133 -11.60 -16.52 -18.18
C LYS A 133 -10.24 -16.79 -18.80
N GLU A 134 -10.14 -16.83 -20.12
CA GLU A 134 -8.86 -17.03 -20.82
C GLU A 134 -7.83 -15.94 -20.48
N LEU A 135 -8.26 -14.67 -20.42
CA LEU A 135 -7.39 -13.56 -20.06
C LEU A 135 -6.90 -13.67 -18.62
N PHE A 136 -7.82 -13.84 -17.66
CA PHE A 136 -7.51 -13.71 -16.23
C PHE A 136 -6.94 -14.99 -15.59
N THR A 137 -7.16 -16.17 -16.16
CA THR A 137 -6.60 -17.44 -15.65
C THR A 137 -5.09 -17.39 -15.38
N PRO A 138 -4.22 -16.88 -16.28
CA PRO A 138 -2.79 -16.75 -15.99
C PRO A 138 -2.46 -15.63 -14.99
N TRP A 139 -3.32 -14.61 -14.84
CA TRP A 139 -3.09 -13.50 -13.90
C TRP A 139 -3.30 -13.91 -12.45
N VAL A 140 -4.24 -14.81 -12.16
CA VAL A 140 -4.50 -15.29 -10.79
C VAL A 140 -3.24 -15.83 -10.10
N PRO A 141 -2.53 -16.85 -10.63
CA PRO A 141 -1.32 -17.36 -10.00
C PRO A 141 -0.20 -16.32 -10.01
N PHE A 142 -0.08 -15.49 -11.07
CA PHE A 142 0.91 -14.43 -11.13
C PHE A 142 0.74 -13.40 -10.00
N CYS A 143 -0.47 -12.87 -9.82
CA CYS A 143 -0.79 -11.92 -8.76
C CYS A 143 -0.58 -12.54 -7.37
N ASN A 144 -0.94 -13.82 -7.20
CA ASN A 144 -0.73 -14.54 -5.94
C ASN A 144 0.76 -14.70 -5.61
N ASP A 145 1.56 -15.17 -6.56
CA ASP A 145 3.01 -15.33 -6.40
C ASP A 145 3.68 -13.99 -6.14
N PHE A 146 3.34 -12.95 -6.92
CA PHE A 146 3.85 -11.60 -6.71
C PHE A 146 3.47 -11.10 -5.31
N LYS A 147 2.23 -11.30 -4.85
CA LYS A 147 1.77 -10.90 -3.51
C LYS A 147 2.53 -11.61 -2.39
N ASN A 148 2.78 -12.90 -2.54
CA ASN A 148 3.53 -13.69 -1.57
C ASN A 148 4.99 -13.24 -1.47
N ILE A 149 5.63 -12.96 -2.62
CA ILE A 149 6.99 -12.43 -2.68
C ILE A 149 7.03 -11.01 -2.13
N TRP A 150 6.08 -10.16 -2.49
CA TRP A 150 5.94 -8.77 -2.03
C TRP A 150 5.95 -8.70 -0.51
N LYS A 151 5.09 -9.46 0.16
CA LYS A 151 5.01 -9.51 1.62
C LYS A 151 6.36 -9.86 2.26
N LYS A 152 7.05 -10.87 1.72
CA LYS A 152 8.37 -11.30 2.20
C LYS A 152 9.45 -10.25 1.97
N GLU A 153 9.46 -9.61 0.80
CA GLU A 153 10.45 -8.57 0.46
C GLU A 153 10.23 -7.26 1.22
N VAL A 154 8.98 -6.87 1.49
CA VAL A 154 8.62 -5.77 2.39
C VAL A 154 9.16 -6.04 3.80
N GLN A 155 8.88 -7.21 4.36
CA GLN A 155 9.42 -7.61 5.68
C GLN A 155 10.94 -7.63 5.71
N ARG A 156 11.58 -8.14 4.65
CA ARG A 156 13.04 -8.15 4.52
C ARG A 156 13.61 -6.73 4.52
N LYS A 157 12.98 -5.79 3.80
CA LYS A 157 13.43 -4.39 3.75
C LYS A 157 13.29 -3.71 5.11
N ILE A 158 12.15 -3.87 5.80
CA ILE A 158 11.96 -3.37 7.18
C ILE A 158 13.09 -3.84 8.09
N LYS A 159 13.43 -5.14 8.03
CA LYS A 159 14.52 -5.70 8.84
C LYS A 159 15.87 -5.05 8.52
N LEU A 160 16.20 -4.87 7.24
CA LEU A 160 17.45 -4.23 6.84
C LEU A 160 17.52 -2.77 7.25
N ASP A 161 16.43 -2.02 7.11
CA ASP A 161 16.37 -0.61 7.48
C ASP A 161 16.51 -0.44 8.99
N LEU A 162 15.89 -1.33 9.78
CA LEU A 162 16.05 -1.37 11.23
C LEU A 162 17.49 -1.72 11.66
N GLU A 163 18.12 -2.70 11.01
CA GLU A 163 19.52 -3.05 11.28
C GLU A 163 20.47 -1.92 10.90
N ALA A 164 20.24 -1.25 9.76
CA ALA A 164 21.02 -0.09 9.34
C ALA A 164 20.85 1.09 10.32
N ALA A 165 19.63 1.35 10.79
CA ALA A 165 19.38 2.37 11.82
C ALA A 165 20.09 2.04 13.15
N ARG A 166 20.04 0.77 13.60
CA ARG A 166 20.74 0.31 14.80
C ARG A 166 22.26 0.48 14.68
N ARG A 167 22.84 0.17 13.52
CA ARG A 167 24.28 0.37 13.25
C ARG A 167 24.64 1.85 13.33
N LYS A 168 23.89 2.72 12.62
CA LYS A 168 24.09 4.18 12.69
C LYS A 168 24.04 4.72 14.11
N VAL A 169 23.12 4.25 14.96
CA VAL A 169 23.03 4.66 16.37
C VAL A 169 24.27 4.21 17.16
N LYS A 170 24.75 2.98 16.97
CA LYS A 170 25.97 2.49 17.62
C LYS A 170 27.20 3.30 17.21
N ASP A 171 27.37 3.54 15.92
CA ASP A 171 28.50 4.32 15.39
C ASP A 171 28.50 5.75 15.97
N LEU A 172 27.33 6.38 16.07
CA LEU A 172 27.18 7.70 16.72
C LEU A 172 27.48 7.67 18.22
N GLN A 173 27.11 6.60 18.93
CA GLN A 173 27.44 6.44 20.35
C GLN A 173 28.94 6.24 20.57
N GLU A 174 29.60 5.43 19.74
CA GLU A 174 31.04 5.21 19.79
C GLU A 174 31.84 6.47 19.42
N ALA A 175 31.43 7.18 18.37
CA ALA A 175 32.02 8.47 18.00
C ALA A 175 31.90 9.49 19.13
N LYS A 176 30.74 9.59 19.81
CA LYS A 176 30.56 10.45 20.98
C LYS A 176 31.45 10.04 22.14
N LYS A 177 31.55 8.74 22.47
CA LYS A 177 32.44 8.24 23.53
C LYS A 177 33.91 8.56 23.24
N SER A 178 34.35 8.38 22.00
CA SER A 178 35.70 8.73 21.54
C SER A 178 35.98 10.23 21.67
N SER A 179 35.04 11.07 21.22
CA SER A 179 35.13 12.53 21.37
C SER A 179 35.24 12.96 22.84
N VAL A 180 34.35 12.46 23.70
CA VAL A 180 34.37 12.75 25.15
C VAL A 180 35.68 12.27 25.80
N MET A 181 36.17 11.07 25.46
CA MET A 181 37.47 10.60 25.97
C MET A 181 38.61 11.51 25.51
N SER A 182 38.61 11.97 24.25
CA SER A 182 39.62 12.89 23.74
C SER A 182 39.58 14.26 24.44
N GLU A 183 38.40 14.77 24.78
CA GLU A 183 38.23 16.00 25.57
C GLU A 183 38.70 15.82 27.02
N VAL A 184 38.36 14.70 27.67
CA VAL A 184 38.83 14.38 29.03
C VAL A 184 40.36 14.26 29.06
N VAL A 185 40.98 13.66 28.05
CA VAL A 185 42.44 13.61 27.92
C VAL A 185 43.02 15.02 27.74
N LYS A 186 42.44 15.88 26.90
CA LYS A 186 42.87 17.29 26.76
C LYS A 186 42.75 18.09 28.05
N VAL A 187 41.69 17.88 28.83
CA VAL A 187 41.52 18.54 30.15
C VAL A 187 42.58 18.05 31.13
N ARG A 188 42.91 16.75 31.14
CA ARG A 188 43.95 16.18 32.01
C ARG A 188 45.38 16.60 31.64
N THR A 189 45.67 16.84 30.37
CA THR A 189 46.98 17.32 29.91
C THR A 189 47.12 18.85 30.02
N SER A 190 46.01 19.58 30.15
CA SER A 190 46.05 20.99 30.55
C SER A 190 46.54 21.12 32.00
N ARG A 191 47.54 21.97 32.23
CA ARG A 191 48.23 22.13 33.52
C ARG A 191 47.24 22.34 34.69
N PRO A 192 47.49 21.79 35.89
CA PRO A 192 46.64 22.03 37.05
C PRO A 192 46.77 23.50 37.47
N SER A 193 45.88 24.35 36.97
CA SER A 193 45.78 25.77 37.33
C SER A 193 44.82 26.00 38.52
N GLY A 194 44.28 24.92 39.09
CA GLY A 194 43.35 24.94 40.22
C GLY A 194 43.96 25.55 41.49
N LEU A 195 43.09 26.11 42.34
CA LEU A 195 43.43 26.84 43.56
C LEU A 195 44.51 26.15 44.43
N LYS A 196 44.48 24.81 44.52
CA LYS A 196 45.47 24.03 45.27
C LYS A 196 46.89 24.18 44.73
N ALA A 197 47.09 24.13 43.40
CA ALA A 197 48.42 24.30 42.79
C ALA A 197 48.97 25.72 43.00
N LYS A 198 48.09 26.73 43.01
CA LYS A 198 48.46 28.12 43.34
C LYS A 198 48.84 28.28 44.82
N MET A 199 48.14 27.62 45.73
CA MET A 199 48.46 27.61 47.17
C MET A 199 49.82 26.96 47.46
N THR A 200 50.12 25.81 46.85
CA THR A 200 51.41 25.12 47.06
C THR A 200 52.59 25.94 46.55
N LYS A 201 52.45 26.61 45.40
CA LYS A 201 53.49 27.51 44.87
C LYS A 201 53.74 28.72 45.78
N ARG A 202 52.69 29.24 46.41
CA ARG A 202 52.78 30.36 47.36
C ARG A 202 53.45 29.95 48.68
N MET A 203 53.20 28.73 49.16
CA MET A 203 53.87 28.19 50.35
C MET A 203 55.37 27.90 50.11
N GLN A 204 55.74 27.43 48.92
CA GLN A 204 57.15 27.25 48.57
C GLN A 204 57.92 28.58 48.44
N GLN A 205 57.28 29.64 47.95
CA GLN A 205 57.89 30.98 47.90
C GLN A 205 58.09 31.60 49.30
N LEU A 206 57.28 31.21 50.28
CA LEU A 206 57.41 31.67 51.67
C LEU A 206 58.45 30.88 52.50
N GLY A 207 58.99 29.78 51.95
CA GLY A 207 59.98 28.92 52.64
C GLY A 207 61.45 29.23 52.34
N GLN A 208 61.76 30.21 51.47
CA GLN A 208 63.14 30.52 51.04
C GLN A 208 63.71 31.83 51.63
N SER A 209 63.26 32.27 52.80
CA SER A 209 63.74 33.52 53.39
C SER A 209 64.26 33.36 54.83
N PHE A 210 65.35 32.61 55.05
CA PHE A 210 66.26 32.85 56.18
C PHE A 210 67.67 32.30 55.87
N PRO A 211 68.74 33.11 55.97
CA PRO A 211 70.11 32.64 55.78
C PRO A 211 70.64 31.94 57.04
N SER A 212 71.47 30.92 56.85
CA SER A 212 72.19 30.19 57.90
C SER A 212 73.40 30.99 58.41
N PRO A 213 73.68 31.03 59.73
CA PRO A 213 74.98 31.40 60.25
C PRO A 213 75.73 30.19 60.84
N GLY A 214 76.89 29.90 60.25
CA GLY A 214 78.17 29.74 60.93
C GLY A 214 78.34 28.63 61.98
N ALA A 215 79.11 27.61 61.59
CA ALA A 215 79.85 26.73 62.50
C ALA A 215 80.98 27.50 63.22
N PRO A 216 81.49 26.96 64.33
CA PRO A 216 82.87 26.46 64.29
C PRO A 216 82.99 24.95 64.47
#